data_AF-A0A966MU13-F1
#
_entry.id   AF-A0A966MU13-F1
#
_cell.length_a   1.000
_cell.length_b   1.000
_cell.length_c   1.000
_cell.angle_alpha   90.00
_cell.angle_beta   90.00
_cell.angle_gamma   90.00
#
_symmetry.space_group_name_H-M   'P 1'
#
loop_
_entity.id
_entity.type
_entity.pdbx_description
1 polymer ?
#
loop_
_entity_poly.entity_id
_entity_poly.type
_entity_poly.pdbx_seq_one_letter_code
_entity_poly.pdbx_strand_id
1 'polypeptide(L)'
;MIRSVGLSWSIPLTANGDAVSGYEVWQSTDGTNFSRVTTLAATVRAYALSGLSSGGTYSFYVKALNSIGASAPSNTVTAQPRIAGAFLGAMTWGLMSFFNGIGQVGDDPS
;
A
#
# COMPACT_ATOMS: atom_id res chain seq x y z
N MET A 1 7.07 -17.94 14.19
CA MET A 1 6.67 -17.89 12.77
C MET A 1 6.46 -16.43 12.39
N ILE A 2 6.99 -15.97 11.25
CA ILE A 2 6.73 -14.61 10.76
C ILE A 2 5.36 -14.54 10.07
N ARG A 3 4.62 -13.44 10.26
CA ARG A 3 3.35 -13.17 9.57
C ARG A 3 3.45 -12.01 8.61
N SER A 4 2.68 -12.06 7.54
CA SER A 4 2.69 -11.06 6.47
C SER A 4 1.32 -10.78 5.88
N VAL A 5 1.22 -9.62 5.21
CA VAL A 5 0.11 -9.22 4.35
C VAL A 5 0.65 -8.88 2.96
N GLY A 6 0.02 -9.42 1.91
CA GLY A 6 0.32 -9.08 0.52
C GLY A 6 -0.54 -7.90 0.05
N LEU A 7 0.11 -6.88 -0.49
CA LEU A 7 -0.47 -5.61 -0.92
C LEU A 7 -0.20 -5.40 -2.42
N SER A 8 -1.21 -5.04 -3.20
CA SER A 8 -1.08 -4.81 -4.65
C SER A 8 -1.91 -3.61 -5.12
N TRP A 9 -1.41 -2.88 -6.11
CA TRP A 9 -2.08 -1.70 -6.65
C TRP A 9 -1.78 -1.49 -8.13
N SER A 10 -2.70 -0.80 -8.82
CA SER A 10 -2.51 -0.33 -10.20
C SER A 10 -1.74 1.00 -10.24
N ILE A 11 -1.27 1.37 -11.44
CA ILE A 11 -0.65 2.67 -11.70
C ILE A 11 -1.69 3.78 -11.45
N PRO A 12 -1.31 4.94 -10.89
CA PRO A 12 -2.20 6.11 -10.86
C PRO A 12 -2.72 6.42 -12.26
N LEU A 13 -4.03 6.68 -12.36
CA LEU A 13 -4.73 6.84 -13.65
C LEU A 13 -4.26 8.07 -14.43
N THR A 14 -3.71 9.08 -13.76
CA THR A 14 -3.25 10.32 -14.36
C THR A 14 -2.10 10.93 -13.55
N ALA A 15 -0.90 10.87 -14.12
CA ALA A 15 0.17 11.79 -13.75
C ALA A 15 -0.21 13.17 -14.30
N ASN A 16 -0.30 14.19 -13.45
CA ASN A 16 -0.57 15.59 -13.81
C ASN A 16 0.63 16.22 -14.57
N GLY A 17 1.14 15.53 -15.59
CA GLY A 17 2.35 15.89 -16.33
C GLY A 17 3.65 15.32 -15.73
N ASP A 18 3.72 15.12 -14.41
CA ASP A 18 4.93 14.59 -13.74
C ASP A 18 4.85 13.09 -13.42
N ALA A 19 5.89 12.35 -13.83
CA ALA A 19 5.98 10.91 -13.61
C ALA A 19 6.01 10.57 -12.12
N VAL A 20 5.29 9.50 -11.75
CA VAL A 20 5.36 8.92 -10.40
C VAL A 20 6.79 8.45 -10.12
N SER A 21 7.37 8.93 -9.03
CA SER A 21 8.72 8.58 -8.57
C SER A 21 8.73 7.43 -7.56
N GLY A 22 7.61 7.18 -6.88
CA GLY A 22 7.49 6.11 -5.91
C GLY A 22 6.11 5.96 -5.28
N TYR A 23 6.02 5.08 -4.30
CA TYR A 23 4.82 4.84 -3.50
C TYR A 23 5.15 4.79 -2.01
N GLU A 24 4.31 5.38 -1.18
CA GLU A 24 4.35 5.18 0.27
C GLU A 24 3.27 4.21 0.70
N VAL A 25 3.65 3.21 1.50
CA VAL A 25 2.71 2.29 2.14
C VAL A 25 2.51 2.74 3.57
N TRP A 26 1.25 2.98 3.94
CA TRP A 26 0.85 3.40 5.27
C TRP A 26 0.03 2.32 5.95
N GLN A 27 0.19 2.21 7.27
CA GLN A 27 -0.47 1.20 8.10
C GLN A 27 -1.08 1.82 9.35
N SER A 28 -2.21 1.27 9.78
CA SER A 28 -2.82 1.53 11.08
C SER A 28 -3.28 0.22 11.74
N THR A 29 -3.22 0.18 13.07
CA THR A 29 -3.77 -0.91 13.91
C THR A 29 -5.11 -0.55 14.55
N ASP A 30 -5.50 0.72 14.55
CA ASP A 30 -6.73 1.24 15.14
C ASP A 30 -7.71 1.82 14.10
N GLY A 31 -7.34 1.75 12.81
CA GLY A 31 -8.10 2.31 11.69
C GLY A 31 -8.08 3.84 11.59
N THR A 32 -7.39 4.54 12.49
CA THR A 32 -7.45 6.00 12.61
C THR A 32 -6.06 6.63 12.51
N ASN A 33 -5.09 6.12 13.28
CA ASN A 33 -3.72 6.61 13.30
C ASN A 33 -2.85 5.79 12.36
N PHE A 34 -2.45 6.41 11.24
CA PHE A 34 -1.60 5.76 10.23
C PHE A 34 -0.15 6.21 10.35
N SER A 35 0.78 5.27 10.22
CA SER A 35 2.21 5.53 10.11
C SER A 35 2.76 4.97 8.81
N ARG A 36 3.79 5.64 8.26
CA ARG A 36 4.46 5.19 7.05
C ARG A 36 5.35 3.99 7.38
N VAL A 37 5.13 2.89 6.67
CA VAL A 37 5.88 1.65 6.84
C VAL A 37 7.10 1.63 5.93
N THR A 38 6.92 2.03 4.68
CA THR A 38 7.98 2.00 3.68
C THR A 38 7.69 2.94 2.51
N THR A 39 8.74 3.22 1.75
CA THR A 39 8.70 3.92 0.47
C THR A 39 9.30 3.02 -0.59
N LEU A 40 8.58 2.84 -1.71
CA LEU A 40 8.89 1.92 -2.78
C LEU A 40 9.15 2.67 -4.08
N ALA A 41 9.95 2.09 -4.97
CA ALA A 41 10.22 2.67 -6.29
C ALA A 41 8.96 2.68 -7.18
N ALA A 42 8.92 3.60 -8.15
CA ALA A 42 7.82 3.75 -9.11
C ALA A 42 7.48 2.49 -9.92
N THR A 43 8.41 1.54 -10.05
CA THR A 43 8.23 0.28 -10.79
C THR A 43 7.53 -0.80 -9.97
N VAL A 44 7.42 -0.63 -8.65
CA VAL A 44 6.79 -1.63 -7.75
C VAL A 44 5.28 -1.55 -7.86
N ARG A 45 4.63 -2.71 -7.97
CA ARG A 45 3.17 -2.88 -8.03
C ARG A 45 2.61 -3.80 -6.94
N ALA A 46 3.50 -4.45 -6.20
CA ALA A 46 3.18 -5.40 -5.18
C ALA A 46 4.22 -5.34 -4.05
N TYR A 47 3.77 -5.48 -2.81
CA TYR A 47 4.63 -5.49 -1.64
C TYR A 47 4.11 -6.48 -0.60
N ALA A 48 5.03 -7.23 0.01
CA ALA A 48 4.72 -8.13 1.12
C ALA A 48 5.23 -7.51 2.41
N LEU A 49 4.31 -7.02 3.25
CA LEU A 49 4.66 -6.49 4.55
C LEU A 49 4.74 -7.64 5.56
N SER A 50 5.94 -7.91 6.08
CA SER A 50 6.21 -8.97 7.07
C SER A 50 6.40 -8.42 8.49
N GLY A 51 6.45 -9.31 9.48
CA GLY A 51 6.74 -8.95 10.87
C GLY A 51 5.51 -8.48 11.67
N LEU A 52 4.32 -8.79 11.18
CA LEU A 52 3.06 -8.35 11.81
C LEU A 52 2.65 -9.28 12.96
N SER A 53 1.97 -8.73 13.96
CA SER A 53 1.46 -9.47 15.11
C SER A 53 0.22 -10.30 14.76
N SER A 54 0.01 -11.41 15.46
CA SER A 54 -1.20 -12.23 15.30
C SER A 54 -2.43 -11.56 15.92
N GLY A 55 -3.58 -11.73 15.27
CA GLY A 55 -4.90 -11.45 15.88
C GLY A 55 -5.44 -10.03 15.66
N GLY A 56 -4.65 -9.12 15.08
CA GLY A 56 -5.11 -7.77 14.71
C GLY A 56 -5.58 -7.69 13.26
N THR A 57 -6.63 -6.91 13.02
CA THR A 57 -6.94 -6.37 11.69
C THR A 57 -6.07 -5.13 11.48
N TYR A 58 -5.34 -5.10 10.38
CA TYR A 58 -4.54 -3.94 9.99
C TYR A 58 -5.23 -3.22 8.84
N SER A 59 -5.21 -1.89 8.90
CA SER A 59 -5.70 -1.02 7.84
C SER A 59 -4.50 -0.48 7.06
N PHE A 60 -4.63 -0.40 5.75
CA PHE A 60 -3.59 0.07 4.85
C PHE A 60 -4.15 1.04 3.84
N TYR A 61 -3.33 2.00 3.41
CA TYR A 61 -3.53 2.75 2.18
C TYR A 61 -2.18 2.99 1.50
N VAL A 62 -2.22 3.38 0.22
CA VAL A 62 -1.05 3.73 -0.57
C VAL A 62 -1.17 5.18 -1.05
N LYS A 63 -0.06 5.90 -1.05
CA LYS A 63 0.09 7.21 -1.71
C LYS A 63 1.11 7.10 -2.83
N ALA A 64 0.87 7.76 -3.95
CA ALA A 64 1.88 7.96 -4.98
C ALA A 64 2.76 9.16 -4.64
N LEU A 65 4.03 9.14 -5.06
CA LEU A 65 4.99 10.23 -4.91
C LEU A 65 5.42 10.75 -6.27
N ASN A 66 5.68 12.06 -6.38
CA ASN A 66 6.42 12.68 -7.49
C ASN A 66 7.41 13.74 -6.95
N SER A 67 7.95 14.57 -7.84
CA SER A 67 8.83 15.70 -7.51
C SER A 67 8.15 16.81 -6.68
N ILE A 68 6.82 16.93 -6.75
CA ILE A 68 6.01 17.93 -6.05
C ILE A 68 5.67 17.45 -4.64
N GLY A 69 5.32 16.16 -4.48
CA GLY A 69 4.95 15.60 -3.18
C GLY A 69 4.18 14.29 -3.27
N ALA A 70 3.40 14.00 -2.23
CA ALA A 70 2.54 12.81 -2.15
C ALA A 70 1.11 13.09 -2.63
N SER A 71 0.46 12.10 -3.22
CA SER A 71 -0.95 12.16 -3.58
C SER A 71 -1.88 12.12 -2.36
N ALA A 72 -3.16 12.37 -2.61
CA ALA A 72 -4.22 11.91 -1.72
C ALA A 72 -4.12 10.38 -1.49
N PRO A 73 -4.50 9.87 -0.30
CA PRO A 73 -4.47 8.44 -0.01
C PRO A 73 -5.42 7.67 -0.93
N SER A 74 -5.07 6.43 -1.27
CA SER A 74 -5.98 5.48 -1.90
C SER A 74 -7.18 5.15 -1.00
N ASN A 75 -8.09 4.29 -1.49
CA ASN A 75 -9.01 3.63 -0.59
C ASN A 75 -8.26 2.87 0.53
N THR A 76 -8.82 2.87 1.73
CA THR A 76 -8.30 2.06 2.83
C THR A 76 -8.75 0.61 2.63
N VAL A 77 -7.81 -0.33 2.75
CA VAL A 77 -8.08 -1.77 2.77
C VAL A 77 -7.74 -2.35 4.13
N THR A 78 -8.48 -3.36 4.57
CA THR A 78 -8.19 -4.07 5.82
C THR A 78 -7.73 -5.50 5.52
N ALA A 79 -6.76 -5.98 6.30
CA ALA A 79 -6.25 -7.34 6.16
C ALA A 79 -5.78 -7.91 7.50
N GLN A 80 -5.94 -9.22 7.64
CA GLN A 80 -5.41 -9.97 8.78
C GLN A 80 -4.10 -10.67 8.37
N PRO A 81 -3.01 -10.52 9.15
CA PRO A 81 -1.72 -11.12 8.80
C PRO A 81 -1.79 -12.64 8.82
N ARG A 82 -1.31 -13.27 7.75
CA ARG A 82 -1.24 -14.74 7.63
C ARG A 82 0.21 -15.21 7.81
N ILE A 83 0.39 -16.48 8.15
CA ILE A 83 1.73 -17.06 8.31
C ILE A 83 2.43 -17.03 6.95
N ALA A 84 3.65 -16.50 6.89
CA ALA A 84 4.36 -16.19 5.63
C ALA A 84 4.54 -17.42 4.72
N GLY A 85 4.61 -18.63 5.28
CA GLY A 85 4.68 -19.89 4.55
C GLY A 85 3.46 -20.21 3.68
N ALA A 86 2.32 -19.53 3.88
CA ALA A 86 1.14 -19.66 3.02
C ALA A 86 1.28 -18.94 1.66
N PHE A 87 2.30 -18.09 1.49
CA PHE A 87 2.51 -17.29 0.28
C PHE A 87 3.63 -17.82 -0.63
N LEU A 88 4.47 -18.74 -0.17
CA LEU A 88 5.63 -19.26 -0.95
C LEU A 88 5.23 -20.16 -2.15
N GLY A 89 3.94 -20.44 -2.34
CA GLY A 89 3.43 -21.13 -3.54
C GLY A 89 2.33 -20.38 -4.29
N ALA A 90 1.91 -19.21 -3.80
CA ALA A 90 0.74 -18.51 -4.32
C ALA A 90 0.93 -16.99 -4.27
N MET A 91 1.71 -16.45 -5.21
CA MET A 91 1.40 -15.15 -5.82
C MET A 91 0.17 -15.30 -6.74
N THR A 92 -0.88 -15.97 -6.28
CA THR A 92 -2.17 -15.95 -6.96
C THR A 92 -2.80 -14.62 -6.58
N TRP A 93 -3.03 -13.75 -7.56
CA TRP A 93 -3.62 -12.42 -7.42
C TRP A 93 -4.84 -12.36 -6.49
N GLY A 94 -5.55 -13.48 -6.27
CA GLY A 94 -6.72 -13.58 -5.39
C GLY A 94 -6.49 -13.50 -3.87
N LEU A 95 -5.25 -13.50 -3.37
CA LEU A 95 -4.96 -13.38 -1.91
C LEU A 95 -4.38 -12.03 -1.49
N MET A 96 -4.21 -11.09 -2.43
CA MET A 96 -3.67 -9.77 -2.15
C MET A 96 -4.79 -8.77 -1.87
N SER A 97 -4.56 -7.83 -0.96
CA SER A 97 -5.42 -6.66 -0.84
C SER A 97 -5.15 -5.72 -2.02
N PHE A 98 -6.19 -5.40 -2.79
CA PHE A 98 -6.10 -4.54 -3.95
C PHE A 98 -6.51 -3.11 -3.61
N PHE A 99 -5.62 -2.15 -3.86
CA PHE A 99 -5.92 -0.73 -3.73
C PHE A 99 -6.44 -0.18 -5.07
N ASN A 100 -7.56 0.52 -5.01
CA ASN A 100 -8.15 1.30 -6.08
C ASN A 100 -8.05 2.80 -5.77
N GLY A 101 -8.05 3.62 -6.82
CA GLY A 101 -8.18 5.08 -6.67
C GLY A 101 -7.01 5.72 -5.92
N ILE A 102 -5.77 5.29 -6.17
CA ILE A 102 -4.60 6.09 -5.77
C ILE A 102 -4.77 7.46 -6.45
N GLY A 103 -4.99 8.49 -5.63
CA GLY A 103 -5.31 9.84 -6.08
C GLY A 103 -4.22 10.45 -6.94
N GLN A 104 -4.55 11.56 -7.61
CA GLN A 104 -3.59 12.29 -8.41
C GLN A 104 -2.49 12.87 -7.52
N VAL A 105 -1.27 12.95 -8.05
CA VAL A 105 -0.16 13.59 -7.34
C VAL A 105 -0.24 15.09 -7.60
N GLY A 106 -0.25 15.90 -6.53
CA GLY A 106 -0.22 17.36 -6.64
C GLY A 106 -1.57 18.08 -6.51
N ASP A 107 -2.59 17.47 -5.90
CA ASP A 107 -3.68 18.27 -5.34
C ASP A 107 -3.13 19.01 -4.11
N ASP A 108 -2.70 20.24 -4.32
CA ASP A 108 -2.42 21.21 -3.26
C ASP A 108 -3.63 21.26 -2.31
N PRO A 109 -3.47 21.06 -0.99
CA PRO A 109 -4.55 21.32 -0.04
C PRO A 109 -4.69 22.85 0.08
N SER A 110 -5.41 23.46 -0.88
CA SER A 110 -5.88 24.84 -0.74
C SER A 110 -6.78 25.00 0.48
#